data_AF-A0A2P6WA93-F1
#
_entry.id   AF-A0A2P6WA93-F1
#
_cell.length_a   1.000
_cell.length_b   1.000
_cell.length_c   1.000
_cell.angle_alpha   90.00
_cell.angle_beta   90.00
_cell.angle_gamma   90.00
#
_symmetry.space_group_name_H-M   'P 1'
#
loop_
_entity.id
_entity.type
_entity.pdbx_description
1 polymer ?
#
loop_
_entity_poly.entity_id
_entity_poly.type
_entity_poly.pdbx_seq_one_letter_code
_entity_poly.pdbx_strand_id
1 'polypeptide(L)'
;MYKKLTIQDQVRVPPQHLGEDVEESVKAGLADEVEGTINSEIGVIIGVENVESIEGGEIEPEDAGVFYDVEYNAMVYEPELHEVVFG
;
A
#
# COMPACT_ATOMS: atom_id res chain seq x y z
N MET A 1 -6.64 9.51 -15.68
CA MET A 1 -5.24 9.96 -15.77
C MET A 1 -4.38 9.21 -14.76
N TYR A 2 -3.11 8.98 -15.08
CA TYR A 2 -2.13 8.41 -14.14
C TYR A 2 -1.52 9.50 -13.26
N LYS A 3 -1.47 9.26 -11.95
CA LYS A 3 -0.90 10.17 -10.95
C LYS A 3 0.01 9.37 -10.01
N LYS A 4 1.05 10.02 -9.49
CA LYS A 4 1.84 9.50 -8.37
C LYS A 4 1.32 10.15 -7.09
N LEU A 5 0.97 9.32 -6.11
CA LEU A 5 0.46 9.77 -4.81
C LEU A 5 1.35 9.18 -3.72
N THR A 6 1.62 9.99 -2.70
CA THR A 6 2.21 9.53 -1.45
C THR A 6 1.05 9.22 -0.50
N ILE A 7 0.96 7.96 -0.07
CA ILE A 7 -0.12 7.44 0.77
C ILE A 7 0.49 6.99 2.08
N GLN A 8 -0.14 7.41 3.18
CA GLN A 8 0.15 6.91 4.51
C GLN A 8 -0.94 5.93 4.88
N ASP A 9 -0.57 4.68 5.15
CA ASP A 9 -1.52 3.60 5.47
C ASP A 9 -0.94 2.64 6.51
N GLN A 10 -1.82 1.91 7.17
CA GLN A 10 -1.44 0.91 8.17
C GLN A 10 -1.51 -0.48 7.56
N VAL A 11 -0.37 -1.17 7.49
CA VAL A 11 -0.25 -2.49 6.85
C VAL A 11 -0.14 -3.57 7.90
N ARG A 12 -0.92 -4.64 7.73
CA ARG A 12 -0.87 -5.82 8.59
C ARG A 12 0.13 -6.84 8.04
N VAL A 13 1.25 -7.04 8.74
CA VAL A 13 2.23 -8.07 8.40
C VAL A 13 1.96 -9.35 9.20
N PRO A 14 1.73 -10.50 8.54
CA PRO A 14 1.56 -11.77 9.23
C PRO A 14 2.82 -12.17 10.00
N PRO A 15 2.70 -12.85 11.17
CA PRO A 15 3.85 -13.22 11.99
C PRO A 15 4.82 -14.19 11.30
N GLN A 16 4.38 -14.86 10.24
CA GLN A 16 5.20 -15.77 9.44
C GLN A 16 6.31 -15.03 8.69
N HIS A 17 6.12 -13.74 8.38
CA HIS A 17 7.06 -12.89 7.65
C HIS A 17 7.94 -12.02 8.57
N LEU A 18 7.81 -12.13 9.90
CA LEU A 18 8.65 -11.36 10.85
C LEU A 18 10.12 -11.83 10.91
N GLY A 19 10.44 -12.97 10.31
CA GLY A 19 11.81 -13.49 10.24
C GLY A 19 12.61 -12.99 9.03
N GLU A 20 11.95 -12.34 8.07
CA GLU A 20 12.54 -11.74 6.87
C GLU A 20 12.91 -10.28 7.15
N ASP A 21 13.55 -9.61 6.18
CA ASP A 21 13.81 -8.17 6.32
C ASP A 21 12.48 -7.42 6.42
N VAL A 22 12.35 -6.53 7.41
CA VAL A 22 11.09 -5.80 7.68
C VAL A 22 10.62 -5.06 6.43
N GLU A 23 11.54 -4.53 5.64
CA GLU A 23 11.22 -3.79 4.42
C GLU A 23 10.65 -4.72 3.33
N GLU A 24 11.14 -5.96 3.24
CA GLU A 24 10.66 -6.97 2.30
C GLU A 24 9.26 -7.48 2.69
N SER A 25 9.06 -7.74 3.99
CA SER A 25 7.76 -8.18 4.52
C SER A 25 6.68 -7.11 4.39
N VAL A 26 7.03 -5.84 4.62
CA VAL A 26 6.12 -4.71 4.42
C VAL A 26 5.80 -4.52 2.94
N LYS A 27 6.79 -4.62 2.04
CA LYS A 27 6.54 -4.56 0.59
C LYS A 27 5.64 -5.70 0.11
N ALA A 28 5.82 -6.91 0.61
CA ALA A 28 4.95 -8.03 0.28
C ALA A 28 3.51 -7.79 0.78
N GLY A 29 3.35 -7.31 2.01
CA GLY A 29 2.03 -6.95 2.54
C GLY A 29 1.34 -5.84 1.75
N LEU A 30 2.07 -4.79 1.39
CA LEU A 30 1.57 -3.71 0.53
C LEU A 30 1.18 -4.23 -0.86
N ALA A 31 1.96 -5.13 -1.44
CA ALA A 31 1.67 -5.72 -2.74
C ALA A 31 0.35 -6.51 -2.72
N ASP A 32 0.13 -7.32 -1.68
CA ASP A 32 -1.08 -8.14 -1.56
C ASP A 32 -2.34 -7.33 -1.21
N GLU A 33 -2.22 -6.29 -0.38
CA GLU A 33 -3.38 -5.56 0.15
C GLU A 33 -3.77 -4.35 -0.71
N VAL A 34 -2.78 -3.66 -1.30
CA VAL A 34 -2.98 -2.36 -1.92
C VAL A 34 -3.00 -2.44 -3.45
N GLU A 35 -2.24 -3.35 -4.06
CA GLU A 35 -2.20 -3.44 -5.53
C GLU A 35 -3.54 -3.95 -6.10
N GLY A 36 -4.10 -3.20 -7.04
CA GLY A 36 -5.39 -3.52 -7.65
C GLY A 36 -6.59 -3.09 -6.83
N THR A 37 -6.40 -2.48 -5.65
CA THR A 37 -7.49 -1.92 -4.86
C THR A 37 -8.07 -0.67 -5.52
N ILE A 38 -9.39 -0.56 -5.47
CA ILE A 38 -10.14 0.57 -6.03
C ILE A 38 -10.72 1.37 -4.87
N ASN A 39 -10.36 2.64 -4.81
CA ASN A 39 -10.92 3.58 -3.85
C ASN A 39 -11.57 4.74 -4.60
N SER A 40 -12.77 5.14 -4.17
CA SER A 40 -13.57 6.18 -4.83
C SER A 40 -12.95 7.58 -4.77
N GLU A 41 -12.06 7.84 -3.82
CA GLU A 41 -11.44 9.16 -3.62
C GLU A 41 -10.09 9.31 -4.35
N ILE A 42 -9.31 8.23 -4.45
CA ILE A 42 -7.97 8.25 -5.06
C ILE A 42 -7.91 7.55 -6.43
N GLY A 43 -8.83 6.64 -6.73
CA GLY A 43 -8.87 5.88 -7.98
C GLY A 43 -8.39 4.43 -7.82
N VAL A 44 -7.87 3.87 -8.91
CA VAL A 44 -7.38 2.49 -8.98
C VAL A 44 -5.88 2.47 -8.72
N ILE A 45 -5.44 1.79 -7.67
CA ILE A 45 -4.02 1.65 -7.36
C ILE A 45 -3.43 0.59 -8.29
N ILE A 46 -2.47 1.00 -9.11
CA ILE A 46 -1.83 0.13 -10.11
C ILE A 46 -0.66 -0.64 -9.49
N GLY A 47 0.11 0.01 -8.61
CA GLY A 47 1.29 -0.57 -8.00
C GLY A 47 1.99 0.40 -7.05
N VAL A 48 2.77 -0.16 -6.13
CA VAL A 48 3.62 0.60 -5.21
C VAL A 48 5.02 0.74 -5.81
N GLU A 49 5.54 1.97 -5.91
CA GLU A 49 6.85 2.24 -6.50
C GLU A 49 7.97 2.24 -5.46
N ASN A 50 7.78 2.96 -4.35
CA ASN A 50 8.81 3.16 -3.33
C ASN A 50 8.16 3.28 -1.94
N VAL A 51 8.80 2.72 -0.93
CA VAL A 51 8.42 2.91 0.49
C VAL A 51 9.37 3.97 1.06
N GLU A 52 8.83 5.08 1.55
CA GLU A 52 9.63 6.21 2.07
C GLU A 52 9.96 6.04 3.54
N SER A 53 8.98 5.58 4.33
CA SER A 53 9.17 5.33 5.76
C SER A 53 8.32 4.17 6.24
N ILE A 54 8.86 3.45 7.22
CA ILE A 54 8.18 2.40 7.96
C ILE A 54 8.36 2.76 9.43
N GLU A 55 7.27 3.05 10.12
CA GLU A 55 7.23 3.36 11.54
C GLU A 55 6.31 2.39 12.28
N GLY A 56 6.48 2.29 13.59
CA GLY A 56 5.65 1.42 14.43
C GLY A 56 6.15 -0.02 14.50
N GLY A 57 5.21 -0.97 14.47
CA GLY A 57 5.42 -2.37 14.85
C GLY A 57 4.59 -2.76 16.07
N GLU A 58 3.35 -2.31 16.13
CA GLU A 58 2.45 -2.59 17.25
C GLU A 58 1.73 -3.92 17.03
N ILE A 59 1.60 -4.69 18.11
CA ILE A 59 0.81 -5.92 18.11
C ILE A 59 -0.52 -5.57 18.77
N GLU A 60 -1.58 -5.61 17.98
CA GLU A 60 -2.92 -5.44 18.50
C GLU A 60 -3.30 -6.65 19.38
N PRO A 61 -3.85 -6.43 20.57
CA PRO A 61 -4.38 -7.53 21.37
C PRO A 61 -5.45 -8.26 20.55
N GLU A 62 -5.40 -9.60 20.53
CA GLU A 62 -6.29 -10.51 19.78
C GLU A 62 -5.87 -10.85 18.34
N ASP A 63 -4.91 -10.13 17.75
CA ASP A 63 -4.28 -10.52 16.47
C ASP A 63 -2.78 -10.82 16.68
N ALA A 64 -2.27 -11.85 16.00
CA ALA A 64 -0.85 -12.17 16.00
C ALA A 64 -0.07 -11.42 14.90
N GLY A 65 -0.76 -10.63 14.07
CA GLY A 65 -0.15 -9.72 13.10
C GLY A 65 0.51 -8.51 13.77
N VAL A 66 1.58 -8.03 13.14
CA VAL A 66 2.22 -6.76 13.51
C VAL A 66 1.75 -5.70 12.54
N PHE A 67 1.31 -4.57 13.08
CA PHE A 67 0.85 -3.43 12.32
C PHE A 67 1.97 -2.41 12.21
N TYR A 68 2.25 -2.01 10.97
CA TYR A 68 3.23 -0.97 10.66
C TYR A 68 2.52 0.20 10.00
N ASP A 69 2.88 1.41 10.42
CA ASP A 69 2.51 2.63 9.73
C ASP A 69 3.52 2.86 8.61
N VAL A 70 3.04 2.91 7.38
CA VAL A 70 3.92 2.95 6.20
C VAL A 70 3.54 4.13 5.33
N GLU A 71 4.54 4.93 4.96
CA GLU A 71 4.41 5.96 3.95
C GLU A 71 5.03 5.47 2.65
N TYR A 72 4.24 5.38 1.59
CA TYR A 72 4.69 4.85 0.30
C TYR A 72 4.16 5.66 -0.88
N ASN A 73 4.93 5.65 -1.96
CA ASN A 73 4.57 6.23 -3.23
C ASN A 73 3.89 5.18 -4.10
N ALA A 74 2.63 5.41 -4.45
CA ALA A 74 1.85 4.56 -5.34
C ALA A 74 1.55 5.24 -6.67
N MET A 75 1.50 4.44 -7.73
CA MET A 75 0.97 4.88 -9.01
C MET A 75 -0.51 4.54 -9.09
N VAL A 76 -1.33 5.56 -9.28
CA VAL A 76 -2.79 5.47 -9.23
C VAL A 76 -3.37 5.97 -10.55
N TYR A 77 -4.40 5.28 -11.03
CA TYR A 77 -5.18 5.68 -12.18
C TYR A 77 -6.55 6.19 -11.72
N GLU A 78 -6.78 7.49 -11.91
CA GLU A 78 -8.04 8.15 -11.58
C GLU A 78 -8.68 8.67 -12.88
N PRO A 79 -9.74 8.03 -13.40
CA PRO A 79 -10.40 8.49 -14.61
C PRO A 79 -11.15 9.79 -14.35
N GLU A 80 -10.90 10.81 -15.17
CA GLU A 80 -11.60 12.09 -15.06
C GLU A 80 -12.82 12.16 -15.98
N LEU A 81 -13.81 12.97 -15.59
CA LEU A 81 -14.99 13.18 -16.41
C LEU A 81 -14.58 13.81 -17.74
N HIS A 82 -14.97 13.16 -18.85
CA HIS A 82 -14.61 13.52 -20.23
C HIS A 82 -13.14 13.29 -20.61
N GLU A 83 -12.43 12.41 -19.90
CA GLU A 83 -11.10 11.97 -20.32
C GLU A 83 -11.18 11.10 -21.58
N VAL A 84 -10.33 11.40 -22.57
CA VAL A 84 -10.19 10.62 -23.81
C VAL A 84 -8.94 9.75 -23.68
N VAL A 85 -9.12 8.42 -23.69
CA VAL A 85 -8.03 7.44 -23.60
C VAL A 85 -8.01 6.52 -24.82
N PHE A 86 -6.84 5.96 -25.13
CA PHE A 86 -6.69 4.91 -26.13
C PHE A 86 -6.98 3.55 -25.50
N GLY A 87 -7.72 2.69 -26.21
CA GLY A 87 -8.12 1.35 -25.76
C GLY A 87 -7.65 0.23 -26.68
#